data_AF-A0A7X8JZQ4-F1
#
_entry.id   AF-A0A7X8JZQ4-F1
#
_cell.length_a   1.000
_cell.length_b   1.000
_cell.length_c   1.000
_cell.angle_alpha   90.00
_cell.angle_beta   90.00
_cell.angle_gamma   90.00
#
_symmetry.space_group_name_H-M   'P 1'
#
loop_
_entity.id
_entity.type
_entity.pdbx_description
1 polymer ?
#
loop_
_entity_poly.entity_id
_entity_poly.type
_entity_poly.pdbx_seq_one_letter_code
_entity_poly.pdbx_strand_id
1 'polypeptide(L)'
;MKASLQYKTFKKLIKEYFDSGIKTVEFFVCIIMFIMAFVLKSQYSIEKKSMISQIQGFVAVYMSFRFGIIGIILYLLIFIMDTTFLLYDYLFDYKDYYNYSVSFVFLLLTVFWVTIVGIISYRQEKYRKETQRLAITDELTDVYNKRYFYITVERELKNSSSANSLGLILIDVDNFTMYNDLYGHNCGDKILKGTAALLKNVIGEKETLFRFEGDEFAILAKERDITSLEHYAKNIHDTFEHLKEMYYDEHLAKRLTISIGVSIYPSISSNKEELISHANTALYQAKNMGEDKVNLYQDIMMLIHKNIKSDQQMVGMFKGLLSTINVKDKYTFGHCERVSSYAVMVGEEMGMDQKEIQTLLHAGLLHDIGKIELPKSVLNKTACLSEDEMRFVSQHPIHSAHILEPLSSTDNLIDYVIHHHERFDGKGYPDGLRGEEISIGARILCVVDCFDAMVSERPYRRSMTIEEAVLELKRCSGSQFDPEIVQIFVNAMSNKMSIKYDYKIGV
;
A
#
# COMPACT_ATOMS: atom_id res chain seq x y z
N MET A 1 -38.86 -9.76 -5.72
CA MET A 1 -37.61 -8.97 -5.80
C MET A 1 -37.65 -7.63 -5.03
N LYS A 2 -38.70 -6.79 -5.14
CA LYS A 2 -38.78 -5.52 -4.37
C LYS A 2 -38.93 -5.70 -2.85
N ALA A 3 -39.70 -6.70 -2.39
CA ALA A 3 -39.89 -6.99 -0.96
C ALA A 3 -38.59 -7.49 -0.28
N SER A 4 -37.75 -8.26 -0.99
CA SER A 4 -36.45 -8.73 -0.45
C SER A 4 -35.41 -7.61 -0.38
N LEU A 5 -35.50 -6.60 -1.26
CA LEU A 5 -34.63 -5.43 -1.23
C LEU A 5 -35.00 -4.52 -0.04
N GLN A 6 -36.28 -4.21 0.15
CA GLN A 6 -36.76 -3.43 1.30
C GLN A 6 -36.45 -4.10 2.65
N TYR A 7 -36.57 -5.42 2.74
CA TYR A 7 -36.20 -6.18 3.94
C TYR A 7 -34.70 -6.10 4.27
N LYS A 8 -33.82 -6.20 3.26
CA LYS A 8 -32.37 -6.01 3.42
C LYS A 8 -32.03 -4.59 3.85
N THR A 9 -32.70 -3.59 3.28
CA THR A 9 -32.51 -2.17 3.64
C THR A 9 -32.94 -1.90 5.08
N PHE A 10 -34.08 -2.45 5.51
CA PHE A 10 -34.58 -2.31 6.87
C PHE A 10 -33.67 -2.97 7.91
N LYS A 11 -33.20 -4.20 7.64
CA LYS A 11 -32.27 -4.92 8.52
C LYS A 11 -30.92 -4.19 8.63
N LYS A 12 -30.45 -3.59 7.54
CA LYS A 12 -29.24 -2.75 7.52
C LYS A 12 -29.43 -1.49 8.37
N LEU A 13 -30.57 -0.81 8.22
CA LEU A 13 -30.93 0.35 9.03
C LEU A 13 -30.92 0.03 10.53
N ILE A 14 -31.60 -1.05 10.94
CA ILE A 14 -31.61 -1.49 12.35
C ILE A 14 -30.18 -1.75 12.84
N LYS A 15 -29.35 -2.45 12.06
CA LYS A 15 -27.98 -2.76 12.46
C LYS A 15 -27.10 -1.50 12.59
N GLU A 16 -27.31 -0.50 11.75
CA GLU A 16 -26.60 0.79 11.83
C GLU A 16 -27.02 1.63 13.04
N TYR A 17 -28.30 1.63 13.41
CA TYR A 17 -28.79 2.41 14.56
C TYR A 17 -28.56 1.72 15.91
N PHE A 18 -28.54 0.38 15.95
CA PHE A 18 -28.28 -0.42 17.15
C PHE A 18 -26.87 -1.01 17.14
N ASP A 19 -25.88 -0.18 16.81
CA ASP A 19 -24.46 -0.54 16.72
C ASP A 19 -23.80 -0.83 18.08
N SER A 20 -24.44 -0.42 19.18
CA SER A 20 -23.90 -0.48 20.53
C SER A 20 -24.98 -0.91 21.53
N GLY A 21 -24.57 -1.73 22.51
CA GLY A 21 -25.48 -2.19 23.57
C GLY A 21 -26.13 -1.03 24.34
N ILE A 22 -25.42 0.10 24.47
CA ILE A 22 -25.93 1.31 25.11
C ILE A 22 -27.14 1.88 24.35
N LYS A 23 -27.06 2.04 23.03
CA LYS A 23 -28.19 2.54 22.22
C LYS A 23 -29.40 1.61 22.28
N THR A 24 -29.17 0.30 22.33
CA THR A 24 -30.24 -0.69 22.51
C THR A 24 -30.95 -0.49 23.84
N VAL A 25 -30.20 -0.35 24.95
CA VAL A 25 -30.77 -0.09 26.27
C VAL A 25 -31.51 1.25 26.29
N GLU A 26 -30.90 2.33 25.78
CA GLU A 26 -31.54 3.66 25.69
C GLU A 26 -32.88 3.60 24.94
N PHE A 27 -32.95 2.85 23.83
CA PHE A 27 -34.17 2.70 23.05
C PHE A 27 -35.28 2.00 23.85
N PHE A 28 -34.97 0.89 24.53
CA PHE A 28 -35.95 0.20 25.38
C PHE A 28 -36.39 1.07 26.56
N VAL A 29 -35.49 1.83 27.17
CA VAL A 29 -35.84 2.80 28.23
C VAL A 29 -36.83 3.83 27.70
N CYS A 30 -36.61 4.38 26.50
CA CYS A 30 -37.53 5.33 25.90
C CYS A 30 -38.90 4.71 25.61
N ILE A 31 -38.94 3.46 25.11
CA ILE A 31 -40.20 2.73 24.90
C ILE A 31 -40.93 2.49 26.23
N ILE A 32 -40.22 2.06 27.28
CA ILE A 32 -40.82 1.82 28.60
C ILE A 32 -41.38 3.12 29.17
N MET A 33 -40.60 4.20 29.14
CA MET A 33 -41.07 5.52 29.56
C MET A 33 -42.29 5.97 28.76
N PHE A 34 -42.31 5.69 27.46
CA PHE A 34 -43.44 5.99 26.60
C PHE A 34 -44.70 5.22 27.01
N ILE A 35 -44.59 3.89 27.16
CA ILE A 35 -45.70 3.01 27.57
C ILE A 35 -46.19 3.41 28.96
N MET A 36 -45.28 3.67 29.90
CA MET A 36 -45.62 4.10 31.25
C MET A 36 -46.41 5.42 31.21
N ALA A 37 -45.96 6.41 30.44
CA ALA A 37 -46.68 7.66 30.28
C ALA A 37 -48.06 7.45 29.62
N PHE A 38 -48.18 6.53 28.66
CA PHE A 38 -49.47 6.20 28.04
C PHE A 38 -50.45 5.57 29.04
N VAL A 39 -49.99 4.62 29.86
CA VAL A 39 -50.80 3.99 30.91
C VAL A 39 -51.19 5.00 31.99
N LEU A 40 -50.28 5.88 32.40
CA LEU A 40 -50.61 6.93 33.38
C LEU A 40 -51.67 7.88 32.81
N LYS A 41 -51.57 8.25 31.53
CA LYS A 41 -52.52 9.14 30.86
C LYS A 41 -53.96 8.59 30.88
N SER A 42 -54.18 7.28 30.84
CA SER A 42 -55.54 6.71 30.92
C SER A 42 -56.16 6.74 32.32
N GLN A 43 -55.37 6.97 33.37
CA GLN A 43 -55.80 6.88 34.77
C GLN A 43 -56.05 8.23 35.45
N TYR A 44 -55.64 9.35 34.83
CA TYR A 44 -55.72 10.67 35.44
C TYR A 44 -56.73 11.61 34.75
N SER A 45 -57.11 12.67 35.48
CA SER A 45 -57.96 13.76 34.99
C SER A 45 -57.35 14.49 33.79
N ILE A 46 -58.20 15.15 33.01
CA ILE A 46 -57.85 15.86 31.77
C ILE A 46 -56.69 16.84 31.91
N GLU A 47 -56.61 17.60 33.00
CA GLU A 47 -55.48 18.53 33.26
C GLU A 47 -54.14 17.79 33.37
N LYS A 48 -54.13 16.64 34.05
CA LYS A 48 -52.94 15.78 34.20
C LYS A 48 -52.62 15.04 32.90
N LYS A 49 -53.61 14.69 32.08
CA LYS A 49 -53.41 14.10 30.73
C LYS A 49 -52.58 15.03 29.84
N SER A 50 -52.80 16.34 29.91
CA SER A 50 -52.04 17.33 29.14
C SER A 50 -50.56 17.37 29.57
N MET A 51 -50.29 17.40 30.89
CA MET A 51 -48.92 17.36 31.41
C MET A 51 -48.17 16.06 31.03
N ILE A 52 -48.85 14.92 31.12
CA ILE A 52 -48.27 13.62 30.74
C ILE A 52 -47.98 13.58 29.22
N SER A 53 -48.83 14.21 28.40
CA SER A 53 -48.61 14.32 26.96
C SER A 53 -47.38 15.16 26.61
N GLN A 54 -47.04 16.18 27.41
CA GLN A 54 -45.79 16.93 27.24
C GLN A 54 -44.56 16.07 27.52
N ILE A 55 -44.59 15.25 28.59
CA ILE A 55 -43.51 14.30 28.90
C ILE A 55 -43.33 13.32 27.73
N GLN A 56 -44.43 12.77 27.20
CA GLN A 56 -44.41 11.92 26.00
C GLN A 56 -43.82 12.64 24.78
N GLY A 57 -44.16 13.92 24.59
CA GLY A 57 -43.59 14.76 23.55
C GLY A 57 -42.07 14.91 23.67
N PHE A 58 -41.54 15.14 24.87
CA PHE A 58 -40.09 15.18 25.10
C PHE A 58 -39.40 13.85 24.78
N VAL A 59 -40.00 12.72 25.19
CA VAL A 59 -39.50 11.38 24.86
C VAL A 59 -39.51 11.15 23.35
N ALA A 60 -40.56 11.60 22.66
CA ALA A 60 -40.66 11.50 21.21
C ALA A 60 -39.63 12.35 20.45
N VAL A 61 -39.40 13.59 20.91
CA VAL A 61 -38.35 14.47 20.37
C VAL A 61 -36.97 13.83 20.57
N TYR A 62 -36.69 13.32 21.77
CA TYR A 62 -35.45 12.61 22.06
C TYR A 62 -35.28 11.38 21.17
N MET A 63 -36.34 10.57 21.00
CA MET A 63 -36.33 9.40 20.13
C MET A 63 -36.05 9.75 18.67
N SER A 64 -36.68 10.82 18.18
CA SER A 64 -36.48 11.31 16.80
C SER A 64 -35.06 11.84 16.59
N PHE A 65 -34.49 12.52 17.59
CA PHE A 65 -33.11 12.98 17.57
C PHE A 65 -32.12 11.80 17.59
N ARG A 66 -32.27 10.87 18.53
CA ARG A 66 -31.31 9.80 18.83
C ARG A 66 -31.37 8.63 17.84
N PHE A 67 -32.56 8.27 17.37
CA PHE A 67 -32.81 7.10 16.51
C PHE A 67 -33.28 7.46 15.10
N GLY A 68 -33.20 8.74 14.73
CA GLY A 68 -33.48 9.22 13.37
C GLY A 68 -34.87 8.81 12.87
N ILE A 69 -34.91 8.26 11.65
CA ILE A 69 -36.16 7.88 10.97
C ILE A 69 -36.97 6.85 11.76
N ILE A 70 -36.31 5.91 12.44
CA ILE A 70 -37.01 4.88 13.24
C ILE A 70 -37.76 5.54 14.41
N GLY A 71 -37.12 6.51 15.07
CA GLY A 71 -37.75 7.29 16.14
C GLY A 71 -38.96 8.09 15.66
N ILE A 72 -38.84 8.72 14.47
CA ILE A 72 -39.93 9.49 13.85
C ILE A 72 -41.12 8.58 13.50
N ILE A 73 -40.87 7.42 12.86
CA ILE A 73 -41.95 6.49 12.48
C ILE A 73 -42.69 5.99 13.71
N LEU A 74 -41.96 5.59 14.75
CA LEU A 74 -42.56 5.13 16.00
C LEU A 74 -43.43 6.21 16.64
N TYR A 75 -42.93 7.45 16.67
CA TYR A 75 -43.71 8.58 17.16
C TYR A 75 -44.96 8.84 16.31
N LEU A 76 -44.89 8.76 14.98
CA LEU A 76 -46.07 8.98 14.13
C LEU A 76 -47.17 7.95 14.40
N LEU A 77 -46.81 6.68 14.61
CA LEU A 77 -47.78 5.62 14.99
C LEU A 77 -48.46 5.94 16.32
N ILE A 78 -47.66 6.35 17.29
CA ILE A 78 -48.10 6.76 18.62
C ILE A 78 -49.01 8.00 18.55
N PHE A 79 -48.62 9.00 17.76
CA PHE A 79 -49.34 10.24 17.57
C PHE A 79 -50.74 9.98 17.02
N ILE A 80 -50.86 9.07 16.04
CA ILE A 80 -52.15 8.67 15.48
C ILE A 80 -53.03 8.09 16.59
N MET A 81 -52.49 7.18 17.41
CA MET A 81 -53.21 6.60 18.54
C MET A 81 -53.65 7.68 19.55
N ASP A 82 -52.75 8.54 20.00
CA ASP A 82 -53.09 9.62 20.94
C ASP A 82 -54.15 10.60 20.38
N THR A 83 -54.05 10.92 19.10
CA THR A 83 -55.04 11.77 18.41
C THR A 83 -56.39 11.09 18.35
N THR A 84 -56.45 9.78 18.06
CA THR A 84 -57.71 9.03 18.02
C THR A 84 -58.40 8.97 19.38
N PHE A 85 -57.65 8.78 20.47
CA PHE A 85 -58.21 8.80 21.83
C PHE A 85 -58.71 10.20 22.21
N LEU A 86 -57.94 11.24 21.92
CA LEU A 86 -58.34 12.62 22.22
C LEU A 86 -59.60 13.02 21.41
N LEU A 87 -59.68 12.60 20.15
CA LEU A 87 -60.84 12.84 19.29
C LEU A 87 -62.08 12.07 19.78
N TYR A 88 -61.91 10.83 20.23
CA TYR A 88 -63.00 10.06 20.84
C TYR A 88 -63.52 10.76 22.10
N ASP A 89 -62.63 11.10 23.03
CA ASP A 89 -63.00 11.80 24.27
C ASP A 89 -63.71 13.14 23.94
N TYR A 90 -63.23 13.91 22.96
CA TYR A 90 -63.85 15.17 22.53
C TYR A 90 -65.26 15.00 21.93
N LEU A 91 -65.50 13.93 21.17
CA LEU A 91 -66.79 13.68 20.51
C LEU A 91 -67.85 13.13 21.48
N PHE A 92 -67.44 12.36 22.48
CA PHE A 92 -68.35 11.62 23.35
C PHE A 92 -68.44 12.15 24.80
N ASP A 93 -67.51 13.01 25.24
CA ASP A 93 -67.53 13.64 26.58
C ASP A 93 -67.65 15.18 26.47
N TYR A 94 -68.89 15.66 26.57
CA TYR A 94 -69.29 17.05 26.25
C TYR A 94 -68.98 18.10 27.34
N LYS A 95 -68.37 17.72 28.47
CA LYS A 95 -68.29 18.58 29.65
C LYS A 95 -67.08 19.52 29.72
N ASP A 96 -66.07 19.39 28.84
CA ASP A 96 -64.75 20.02 29.07
C ASP A 96 -64.05 20.60 27.81
N TYR A 97 -64.80 21.26 26.92
CA TYR A 97 -64.34 21.78 25.61
C TYR A 97 -63.02 22.58 25.60
N TYR A 98 -62.80 23.43 26.60
CA TYR A 98 -61.60 24.29 26.67
C TYR A 98 -60.33 23.44 26.82
N ASN A 99 -60.37 22.42 27.68
CA ASN A 99 -59.22 21.58 27.97
C ASN A 99 -58.84 20.67 26.79
N TYR A 100 -59.82 20.21 26.00
CA TYR A 100 -59.56 19.49 24.75
C TYR A 100 -58.89 20.38 23.70
N SER A 101 -59.37 21.62 23.55
CA SER A 101 -58.81 22.58 22.59
C SER A 101 -57.33 22.89 22.90
N VAL A 102 -57.01 23.09 24.18
CA VAL A 102 -55.63 23.27 24.66
C VAL A 102 -54.79 22.01 24.39
N SER A 103 -55.35 20.82 24.61
CA SER A 103 -54.67 19.55 24.33
C SER A 103 -54.34 19.37 22.85
N PHE A 104 -55.26 19.72 21.93
CA PHE A 104 -54.98 19.71 20.49
C PHE A 104 -53.89 20.71 20.09
N VAL A 105 -53.84 21.90 20.69
CA VAL A 105 -52.76 22.88 20.44
C VAL A 105 -51.39 22.33 20.86
N PHE A 106 -51.27 21.73 22.04
CA PHE A 106 -50.02 21.10 22.48
C PHE A 106 -49.62 19.90 21.62
N LEU A 107 -50.61 19.13 21.16
CA LEU A 107 -50.40 18.00 20.27
C LEU A 107 -49.81 18.47 18.92
N LEU A 108 -50.37 19.53 18.33
CA LEU A 108 -49.85 20.15 17.11
C LEU A 108 -48.44 20.74 17.32
N LEU A 109 -48.21 21.41 18.45
CA LEU A 109 -46.90 21.95 18.80
C LEU A 109 -45.85 20.84 18.93
N THR A 110 -46.22 19.69 19.47
CA THR A 110 -45.34 18.52 19.60
C THR A 110 -44.97 17.96 18.23
N VAL A 111 -45.92 17.81 17.32
CA VAL A 111 -45.65 17.38 15.93
C VAL A 111 -44.72 18.35 15.23
N PHE A 112 -44.94 19.65 15.39
CA PHE A 112 -44.09 20.69 14.83
C PHE A 112 -42.63 20.53 15.30
N TRP A 113 -42.41 20.39 16.62
CA TRP A 113 -41.07 20.20 17.18
C TRP A 113 -40.42 18.88 16.76
N VAL A 114 -41.17 17.76 16.78
CA VAL A 114 -40.66 16.46 16.35
C VAL A 114 -40.25 16.50 14.88
N THR A 115 -41.03 17.17 14.02
CA THR A 115 -40.72 17.32 12.60
C THR A 115 -39.46 18.16 12.39
N ILE A 116 -39.33 19.31 13.09
CA ILE A 116 -38.12 20.15 13.01
C ILE A 116 -36.88 19.37 13.46
N VAL A 117 -36.95 18.73 14.63
CA VAL A 117 -35.83 17.97 15.19
C VAL A 117 -35.48 16.78 14.28
N GLY A 118 -36.48 16.11 13.71
CA GLY A 118 -36.29 15.05 12.73
C GLY A 118 -35.54 15.53 11.47
N ILE A 119 -35.92 16.69 10.92
CA ILE A 119 -35.26 17.29 9.76
C ILE A 119 -33.80 17.67 10.08
N ILE A 120 -33.56 18.28 11.24
CA ILE A 120 -32.21 18.66 11.69
C ILE A 120 -31.35 17.42 11.89
N SER A 121 -31.86 16.40 12.57
CA SER A 121 -31.14 15.14 12.81
C SER A 121 -30.79 14.43 11.49
N TYR A 122 -31.74 14.36 10.56
CA TYR A 122 -31.50 13.81 9.22
C TYR A 122 -30.41 14.57 8.46
N ARG A 123 -30.46 15.91 8.45
CA ARG A 123 -29.43 16.76 7.82
C ARG A 123 -28.07 16.55 8.49
N GLN A 124 -28.02 16.51 9.81
CA GLN A 124 -26.79 16.30 10.57
C GLN A 124 -26.17 14.94 10.26
N GLU A 125 -26.98 13.88 10.17
CA GLU A 125 -26.50 12.54 9.80
C GLU A 125 -25.95 12.52 8.37
N LYS A 126 -26.63 13.17 7.43
CA LYS A 126 -26.15 13.32 6.05
C LYS A 126 -24.80 14.05 5.99
N TYR A 127 -24.69 15.21 6.63
CA TYR A 127 -23.43 15.96 6.70
C TYR A 127 -22.32 15.17 7.37
N ARG A 128 -22.63 14.40 8.43
CA ARG A 128 -21.65 13.53 9.08
C ARG A 128 -21.14 12.45 8.14
N LYS A 129 -22.03 11.78 7.39
CA LYS A 129 -21.66 10.75 6.41
C LYS A 129 -20.83 11.33 5.27
N GLU A 130 -21.21 12.51 4.75
CA GLU A 130 -20.45 13.21 3.72
C GLU A 130 -19.06 13.64 4.23
N THR A 131 -18.99 14.23 5.43
CA THR A 131 -17.71 14.64 6.05
C THR A 131 -16.81 13.44 6.31
N GLN A 132 -17.36 12.32 6.78
CA GLN A 132 -16.59 11.09 6.96
C GLN A 132 -16.07 10.55 5.64
N ARG A 133 -16.88 10.56 4.57
CA ARG A 133 -16.44 10.15 3.24
C ARG A 133 -15.30 11.03 2.76
N LEU A 134 -15.48 12.35 2.75
CA LEU A 134 -14.44 13.32 2.34
C LEU A 134 -13.15 13.20 3.15
N ALA A 135 -13.25 12.86 4.45
CA ALA A 135 -12.07 12.68 5.29
C ALA A 135 -11.26 11.42 4.96
N ILE A 136 -11.89 10.39 4.37
CA ILE A 136 -11.25 9.09 4.11
C ILE A 136 -11.04 8.79 2.62
N THR A 137 -11.64 9.54 1.71
CA THR A 137 -11.47 9.39 0.26
C THR A 137 -10.53 10.44 -0.32
N ASP A 138 -9.93 10.13 -1.47
CA ASP A 138 -9.19 11.06 -2.31
C ASP A 138 -10.16 11.87 -3.18
N GLU A 139 -9.94 13.19 -3.28
CA GLU A 139 -10.88 14.11 -3.95
C GLU A 139 -10.95 13.89 -5.46
N LEU A 140 -9.86 13.44 -6.09
CA LEU A 140 -9.77 13.29 -7.53
C LEU A 140 -10.33 11.95 -8.01
N THR A 141 -10.04 10.89 -7.26
CA THR A 141 -10.25 9.49 -7.69
C THR A 141 -11.42 8.79 -6.97
N ASP A 142 -11.94 9.35 -5.88
CA ASP A 142 -13.02 8.77 -5.05
C ASP A 142 -12.70 7.38 -4.46
N VAL A 143 -11.43 6.95 -4.51
CA VAL A 143 -10.92 5.81 -3.73
C VAL A 143 -10.43 6.28 -2.36
N TYR A 144 -10.09 5.36 -1.46
CA TYR A 144 -9.62 5.76 -0.13
C TYR A 144 -8.28 6.49 -0.20
N ASN A 145 -8.04 7.45 0.70
CA ASN A 145 -6.81 8.23 0.72
C ASN A 145 -5.70 7.56 1.56
N LYS A 146 -4.47 8.06 1.42
CA LYS A 146 -3.27 7.65 2.16
C LYS A 146 -3.46 7.58 3.67
N ARG A 147 -4.17 8.55 4.25
CA ARG A 147 -4.40 8.57 5.71
C ARG A 147 -5.25 7.39 6.14
N TYR A 148 -6.29 7.07 5.36
CA TYR A 148 -7.15 5.92 5.63
C TYR A 148 -6.43 4.59 5.37
N PHE A 149 -5.48 4.54 4.43
CA PHE A 149 -4.59 3.40 4.23
C PHE A 149 -3.85 3.02 5.52
N TYR A 150 -3.11 3.95 6.14
CA TYR A 150 -2.34 3.63 7.37
C TYR A 150 -3.23 3.16 8.52
N ILE A 151 -4.39 3.81 8.70
CA ILE A 151 -5.37 3.41 9.72
C ILE A 151 -5.88 1.98 9.46
N THR A 152 -6.11 1.63 8.20
CA THR A 152 -6.62 0.31 7.81
C THR A 152 -5.56 -0.75 8.00
N VAL A 153 -4.33 -0.54 7.53
CA VAL A 153 -3.22 -1.48 7.72
C VAL A 153 -3.00 -1.79 9.19
N GLU A 154 -2.94 -0.77 10.05
CA GLU A 154 -2.73 -0.96 11.48
C GLU A 154 -3.87 -1.75 12.14
N ARG A 155 -5.11 -1.49 11.71
CA ARG A 155 -6.30 -2.22 12.19
C ARG A 155 -6.27 -3.68 11.75
N GLU A 156 -5.96 -3.94 10.49
CA GLU A 156 -5.92 -5.31 9.95
C GLU A 156 -4.80 -6.11 10.60
N LEU A 157 -3.59 -5.55 10.75
CA LEU A 157 -2.48 -6.23 11.43
C LEU A 157 -2.79 -6.57 12.90
N LYS A 158 -3.47 -5.68 13.64
CA LYS A 158 -3.92 -5.98 15.02
C LYS A 158 -4.93 -7.12 15.09
N ASN A 159 -5.75 -7.27 14.05
CA ASN A 159 -6.75 -8.34 13.95
C ASN A 159 -6.18 -9.62 13.30
N SER A 160 -4.93 -9.59 12.82
CA SER A 160 -4.28 -10.69 12.12
C SER A 160 -3.63 -11.64 13.12
N SER A 161 -4.24 -12.82 13.31
CA SER A 161 -3.57 -14.00 13.89
C SER A 161 -2.87 -14.81 12.80
N SER A 162 -2.05 -15.81 13.15
CA SER A 162 -1.23 -16.60 12.21
C SER A 162 -1.98 -17.27 11.03
N ALA A 163 -3.31 -17.27 11.04
CA ALA A 163 -4.17 -17.79 9.98
C ALA A 163 -4.67 -16.72 8.97
N ASN A 164 -4.54 -15.42 9.28
CA ASN A 164 -5.02 -14.32 8.45
C ASN A 164 -3.84 -13.50 7.92
N SER A 165 -3.43 -13.78 6.70
CA SER A 165 -2.41 -13.00 6.00
C SER A 165 -2.97 -11.68 5.48
N LEU A 166 -2.08 -10.69 5.38
CA LEU A 166 -2.34 -9.39 4.78
C LEU A 166 -1.31 -9.14 3.68
N GLY A 167 -1.77 -9.17 2.43
CA GLY A 167 -1.02 -8.78 1.26
C GLY A 167 -1.13 -7.28 1.00
N LEU A 168 -0.01 -6.65 0.71
CA LEU A 168 0.08 -5.29 0.22
C LEU A 168 0.56 -5.32 -1.23
N ILE A 169 -0.22 -4.73 -2.11
CA ILE A 169 0.11 -4.54 -3.53
C ILE A 169 0.21 -3.03 -3.75
N LEU A 170 1.39 -2.52 -4.05
CA LEU A 170 1.61 -1.15 -4.47
C LEU A 170 1.70 -1.10 -5.98
N ILE A 171 1.06 -0.11 -6.58
CA ILE A 171 0.92 0.06 -8.02
C ILE A 171 1.34 1.49 -8.35
N ASP A 172 2.20 1.67 -9.32
CA ASP A 172 2.61 2.98 -9.83
C ASP A 172 2.25 3.07 -11.31
N VAL A 173 1.80 4.26 -11.74
CA VAL A 173 1.52 4.52 -13.15
C VAL A 173 2.81 4.93 -13.84
N ASP A 174 3.31 4.07 -14.72
CA ASP A 174 4.59 4.28 -15.37
C ASP A 174 4.59 5.57 -16.21
N ASN A 175 5.72 6.29 -16.19
CA ASN A 175 5.93 7.54 -16.93
C ASN A 175 4.90 8.65 -16.65
N PHE A 176 4.21 8.67 -15.51
CA PHE A 176 3.18 9.67 -15.19
C PHE A 176 3.66 11.12 -15.34
N THR A 177 4.86 11.45 -14.84
CA THR A 177 5.46 12.79 -14.98
C THR A 177 5.60 13.20 -16.45
N MET A 178 6.02 12.27 -17.31
CA MET A 178 6.13 12.52 -18.76
C MET A 178 4.78 12.87 -19.37
N TYR A 179 3.69 12.20 -18.97
CA TYR A 179 2.34 12.53 -19.46
C TYR A 179 1.88 13.92 -19.02
N ASN A 180 2.16 14.30 -17.77
CA ASN A 180 1.88 15.64 -17.29
C ASN A 180 2.66 16.71 -18.05
N ASP A 181 3.94 16.47 -18.32
CA ASP A 181 4.81 17.44 -18.98
C ASP A 181 4.44 17.61 -20.47
N LEU A 182 4.05 16.53 -21.15
CA LEU A 182 3.70 16.55 -22.57
C LEU A 182 2.27 17.00 -22.84
N TYR A 183 1.30 16.60 -22.01
CA TYR A 183 -0.13 16.77 -22.29
C TYR A 183 -0.86 17.61 -21.22
N GLY A 184 -0.14 18.09 -20.21
CA GLY A 184 -0.64 18.92 -19.12
C GLY A 184 -1.30 18.13 -17.99
N HIS A 185 -1.45 18.77 -16.82
CA HIS A 185 -2.02 18.16 -15.62
C HIS A 185 -3.44 17.62 -15.78
N ASN A 186 -4.25 18.19 -16.69
CA ASN A 186 -5.58 17.67 -16.99
C ASN A 186 -5.53 16.24 -17.60
N CYS A 187 -4.44 15.91 -18.32
CA CYS A 187 -4.21 14.55 -18.81
C CYS A 187 -3.84 13.62 -17.65
N GLY A 188 -2.93 14.04 -16.77
CA GLY A 188 -2.63 13.30 -15.53
C GLY A 188 -3.87 13.02 -14.68
N ASP A 189 -4.74 14.01 -14.51
CA ASP A 189 -6.00 13.84 -13.77
C ASP A 189 -6.92 12.78 -14.42
N LYS A 190 -6.96 12.71 -15.75
CA LYS A 190 -7.71 11.68 -16.48
C LYS A 190 -7.08 10.30 -16.28
N ILE A 191 -5.76 10.21 -16.34
CA ILE A 191 -5.01 8.97 -16.08
C ILE A 191 -5.34 8.45 -14.66
N LEU A 192 -5.25 9.31 -13.65
CA LEU A 192 -5.51 8.91 -12.27
C LEU A 192 -6.97 8.46 -12.05
N LYS A 193 -7.94 9.19 -12.63
CA LYS A 193 -9.37 8.82 -12.57
C LYS A 193 -9.65 7.51 -13.28
N GLY A 194 -9.08 7.32 -14.47
CA GLY A 194 -9.19 6.10 -15.24
C GLY A 194 -8.60 4.91 -14.49
N THR A 195 -7.40 5.07 -13.92
CA THR A 195 -6.69 3.99 -13.22
C THR A 195 -7.46 3.61 -11.98
N ALA A 196 -7.94 4.59 -11.20
CA ALA A 196 -8.77 4.33 -10.03
C ALA A 196 -10.06 3.59 -10.39
N ALA A 197 -10.75 4.00 -11.46
CA ALA A 197 -11.99 3.37 -11.91
C ALA A 197 -11.74 1.93 -12.42
N LEU A 198 -10.66 1.72 -13.17
CA LEU A 198 -10.26 0.41 -13.66
C LEU A 198 -9.91 -0.51 -12.49
N LEU A 199 -8.99 -0.11 -11.61
CA LEU A 199 -8.58 -0.91 -10.46
C LEU A 199 -9.78 -1.25 -9.56
N LYS A 200 -10.72 -0.31 -9.36
CA LYS A 200 -11.94 -0.55 -8.59
C LYS A 200 -12.84 -1.64 -9.20
N ASN A 201 -12.82 -1.81 -10.51
CA ASN A 201 -13.55 -2.87 -11.20
C ASN A 201 -12.80 -4.22 -11.21
N VAL A 202 -11.49 -4.18 -11.01
CA VAL A 202 -10.63 -5.39 -10.96
C VAL A 202 -10.61 -6.00 -9.56
N ILE A 203 -10.63 -5.17 -8.51
CA ILE A 203 -10.58 -5.67 -7.15
C ILE A 203 -11.90 -6.30 -6.70
N GLY A 204 -11.83 -7.33 -5.85
CA GLY A 204 -13.02 -7.98 -5.31
C GLY A 204 -13.63 -7.22 -4.11
N GLU A 205 -14.78 -7.69 -3.62
CA GLU A 205 -15.48 -7.06 -2.49
C GLU A 205 -14.70 -7.11 -1.16
N LYS A 206 -13.71 -8.00 -1.05
CA LYS A 206 -12.91 -8.19 0.18
C LYS A 206 -11.69 -7.27 0.23
N GLU A 207 -11.26 -6.77 -0.91
CA GLU A 207 -10.07 -5.95 -1.07
C GLU A 207 -10.39 -4.46 -0.86
N THR A 208 -9.38 -3.68 -0.53
CA THR A 208 -9.54 -2.23 -0.36
C THR A 208 -8.50 -1.51 -1.19
N LEU A 209 -8.98 -0.61 -2.07
CA LEU A 209 -8.16 0.23 -2.94
C LEU A 209 -7.96 1.62 -2.33
N PHE A 210 -6.73 2.08 -2.38
CA PHE A 210 -6.31 3.38 -1.89
C PHE A 210 -5.50 4.12 -2.96
N ARG A 211 -5.59 5.45 -2.97
CA ARG A 211 -4.58 6.30 -3.58
C ARG A 211 -3.52 6.60 -2.53
N PHE A 212 -2.29 6.12 -2.77
CA PHE A 212 -1.23 6.10 -1.78
C PHE A 212 -0.43 7.40 -1.81
N GLU A 213 0.16 7.77 -2.94
CA GLU A 213 0.93 9.00 -3.14
C GLU A 213 0.84 9.40 -4.61
N GLY A 214 0.75 10.68 -4.98
CA GLY A 214 0.83 11.11 -6.40
C GLY A 214 0.02 10.24 -7.38
N ASP A 215 0.76 9.44 -8.14
CA ASP A 215 0.41 8.44 -9.16
C ASP A 215 0.40 6.97 -8.70
N GLU A 216 0.68 6.74 -7.43
CA GLU A 216 0.68 5.45 -6.77
C GLU A 216 -0.68 5.09 -6.13
N PHE A 217 -1.03 3.82 -6.27
CA PHE A 217 -2.19 3.17 -5.66
C PHE A 217 -1.74 2.02 -4.76
N ALA A 218 -2.53 1.71 -3.75
CA ALA A 218 -2.31 0.56 -2.88
C ALA A 218 -3.57 -0.31 -2.82
N ILE A 219 -3.40 -1.62 -2.84
CA ILE A 219 -4.46 -2.60 -2.61
C ILE A 219 -4.08 -3.45 -1.40
N LEU A 220 -4.99 -3.52 -0.43
CA LEU A 220 -4.90 -4.47 0.68
C LEU A 220 -5.71 -5.71 0.34
N ALA A 221 -5.02 -6.84 0.19
CA ALA A 221 -5.60 -8.14 -0.09
C ALA A 221 -5.51 -9.03 1.15
N LYS A 222 -6.64 -9.63 1.54
CA LYS A 222 -6.75 -10.43 2.76
C LYS A 222 -6.78 -11.92 2.43
N GLU A 223 -6.40 -12.75 3.38
CA GLU A 223 -6.65 -14.21 3.36
C GLU A 223 -6.03 -14.92 2.13
N ARG A 224 -4.78 -14.57 1.78
CA ARG A 224 -4.04 -15.15 0.64
C ARG A 224 -2.68 -15.69 1.04
N ASP A 225 -2.25 -16.79 0.48
CA ASP A 225 -0.84 -17.19 0.57
C ASP A 225 0.02 -16.40 -0.44
N ILE A 226 1.34 -16.62 -0.42
CA ILE A 226 2.29 -15.91 -1.29
C ILE A 226 1.93 -16.13 -2.77
N THR A 227 1.74 -17.38 -3.19
CA THR A 227 1.49 -17.75 -4.60
C THR A 227 0.17 -17.17 -5.11
N SER A 228 -0.89 -17.24 -4.30
CA SER A 228 -2.20 -16.69 -4.67
C SER A 228 -2.20 -15.16 -4.68
N LEU A 229 -1.42 -14.51 -3.81
CA LEU A 229 -1.25 -13.06 -3.84
C LEU A 229 -0.48 -12.61 -5.09
N GLU A 230 0.62 -13.29 -5.43
CA GLU A 230 1.39 -13.02 -6.65
C GLU A 230 0.53 -13.21 -7.90
N HIS A 231 -0.22 -14.31 -7.97
CA HIS A 231 -1.15 -14.55 -9.07
C HIS A 231 -2.26 -13.49 -9.13
N TYR A 232 -2.76 -13.04 -7.98
CA TYR A 232 -3.76 -11.98 -7.91
C TYR A 232 -3.21 -10.63 -8.39
N ALA A 233 -1.98 -10.27 -8.01
CA ALA A 233 -1.30 -9.08 -8.51
C ALA A 233 -1.06 -9.16 -10.02
N LYS A 234 -0.65 -10.33 -10.54
CA LYS A 234 -0.52 -10.56 -11.98
C LYS A 234 -1.85 -10.43 -12.71
N ASN A 235 -2.93 -10.98 -12.15
CA ASN A 235 -4.26 -10.79 -12.71
C ASN A 235 -4.68 -9.32 -12.72
N ILE A 236 -4.33 -8.54 -11.70
CA ILE A 236 -4.58 -7.09 -11.69
C ILE A 236 -3.85 -6.41 -12.85
N HIS A 237 -2.57 -6.69 -13.02
CA HIS A 237 -1.75 -6.18 -14.11
C HIS A 237 -2.33 -6.55 -15.48
N ASP A 238 -2.56 -7.84 -15.73
CA ASP A 238 -3.04 -8.33 -17.03
C ASP A 238 -4.45 -7.79 -17.35
N THR A 239 -5.31 -7.67 -16.33
CA THR A 239 -6.65 -7.08 -16.53
C THR A 239 -6.56 -5.57 -16.77
N PHE A 240 -5.62 -4.86 -16.15
CA PHE A 240 -5.36 -3.45 -16.46
C PHE A 240 -4.98 -3.30 -17.93
N GLU A 241 -4.04 -4.11 -18.41
CA GLU A 241 -3.59 -4.09 -19.80
C GLU A 241 -4.73 -4.38 -20.79
N HIS A 242 -5.58 -5.35 -20.49
CA HIS A 242 -6.71 -5.70 -21.36
C HIS A 242 -7.86 -4.70 -21.35
N LEU A 243 -8.08 -3.98 -20.24
CA LEU A 243 -9.24 -3.09 -20.11
C LEU A 243 -8.92 -1.61 -20.32
N LYS A 244 -7.65 -1.20 -20.36
CA LYS A 244 -7.25 0.22 -20.43
C LYS A 244 -7.82 0.96 -21.65
N GLU A 245 -8.04 0.28 -22.78
CA GLU A 245 -8.66 0.86 -23.98
C GLU A 245 -10.11 1.33 -23.76
N MET A 246 -10.80 0.81 -22.74
CA MET A 246 -12.15 1.27 -22.38
C MET A 246 -12.15 2.53 -21.52
N TYR A 247 -11.01 2.87 -20.90
CA TYR A 247 -10.89 4.00 -19.97
C TYR A 247 -10.11 5.18 -20.56
N TYR A 248 -9.30 4.93 -21.59
CA TYR A 248 -8.42 5.92 -22.21
C TYR A 248 -8.59 5.98 -23.72
N ASP A 249 -8.21 7.10 -24.33
CA ASP A 249 -8.09 7.18 -25.77
C ASP A 249 -7.03 6.22 -26.31
N GLU A 250 -7.17 5.78 -27.57
CA GLU A 250 -6.35 4.73 -28.17
C GLU A 250 -4.83 5.03 -28.11
N HIS A 251 -4.44 6.29 -28.24
CA HIS A 251 -3.04 6.69 -28.19
C HIS A 251 -2.46 6.60 -26.77
N LEU A 252 -3.20 7.06 -25.76
CA LEU A 252 -2.81 6.97 -24.36
C LEU A 252 -2.83 5.52 -23.88
N ALA A 253 -3.89 4.77 -24.19
CA ALA A 253 -4.06 3.38 -23.82
C ALA A 253 -2.84 2.53 -24.24
N LYS A 254 -2.38 2.67 -25.49
CA LYS A 254 -1.25 1.88 -26.02
C LYS A 254 0.08 2.09 -25.27
N ARG A 255 0.25 3.23 -24.58
CA ARG A 255 1.52 3.58 -23.92
C ARG A 255 1.44 3.55 -22.39
N LEU A 256 0.23 3.61 -21.84
CA LEU A 256 0.02 3.61 -20.41
C LEU A 256 0.20 2.19 -19.85
N THR A 257 1.11 2.05 -18.90
CA THR A 257 1.43 0.80 -18.21
C THR A 257 1.50 1.03 -16.71
N ILE A 258 1.53 -0.06 -15.94
CA ILE A 258 1.65 0.00 -14.48
C ILE A 258 2.72 -0.95 -13.96
N SER A 259 3.53 -0.46 -13.01
CA SER A 259 4.46 -1.29 -12.25
C SER A 259 3.85 -1.67 -10.91
N ILE A 260 4.05 -2.91 -10.47
CA ILE A 260 3.44 -3.45 -9.25
C ILE A 260 4.50 -4.08 -8.35
N GLY A 261 4.54 -3.64 -7.09
CA GLY A 261 5.32 -4.24 -6.01
C GLY A 261 4.43 -4.95 -5.01
N VAL A 262 4.80 -6.17 -4.60
CA VAL A 262 3.97 -7.00 -3.72
C VAL A 262 4.74 -7.43 -2.48
N SER A 263 4.11 -7.37 -1.31
CA SER A 263 4.62 -7.93 -0.05
C SER A 263 3.49 -8.55 0.76
N ILE A 264 3.83 -9.43 1.71
CA ILE A 264 2.82 -10.14 2.51
C ILE A 264 3.25 -10.34 3.97
N TYR A 265 2.31 -10.09 4.88
CA TYR A 265 2.41 -10.40 6.30
C TYR A 265 1.63 -11.69 6.61
N PRO A 266 2.11 -12.58 7.50
CA PRO A 266 3.41 -12.55 8.19
C PRO A 266 4.54 -13.26 7.43
N SER A 267 4.29 -13.76 6.21
CA SER A 267 5.23 -14.69 5.55
C SER A 267 6.52 -14.03 5.06
N ILE A 268 6.45 -12.78 4.58
CA ILE A 268 7.60 -12.02 4.04
C ILE A 268 7.94 -10.82 4.93
N SER A 269 6.94 -10.28 5.64
CA SER A 269 7.10 -9.12 6.51
C SER A 269 6.56 -9.41 7.91
N SER A 270 7.21 -8.86 8.93
CA SER A 270 6.91 -9.13 10.34
C SER A 270 6.10 -8.03 11.02
N ASN A 271 6.02 -6.85 10.40
CA ASN A 271 5.34 -5.69 10.93
C ASN A 271 4.90 -4.75 9.79
N LYS A 272 4.21 -3.67 10.16
CA LYS A 272 3.67 -2.67 9.22
C LYS A 272 4.79 -2.00 8.42
N GLU A 273 5.86 -1.61 9.09
CA GLU A 273 7.00 -0.91 8.51
C GLU A 273 7.68 -1.78 7.45
N GLU A 274 7.94 -3.05 7.76
CA GLU A 274 8.46 -4.05 6.82
C GLU A 274 7.49 -4.32 5.67
N LEU A 275 6.19 -4.48 5.92
CA LEU A 275 5.19 -4.74 4.87
C LEU A 275 5.22 -3.65 3.80
N ILE A 276 5.22 -2.39 4.23
CA ILE A 276 5.28 -1.21 3.34
C ILE A 276 6.64 -1.10 2.68
N SER A 277 7.74 -1.21 3.45
CA SER A 277 9.10 -1.10 2.92
C SER A 277 9.39 -2.16 1.87
N HIS A 278 9.00 -3.41 2.10
CA HIS A 278 9.21 -4.52 1.17
C HIS A 278 8.39 -4.34 -0.11
N ALA A 279 7.12 -3.89 -0.01
CA ALA A 279 6.30 -3.60 -1.19
C ALA A 279 6.89 -2.45 -2.02
N ASN A 280 7.42 -1.40 -1.37
CA ASN A 280 8.12 -0.30 -2.04
C ASN A 280 9.40 -0.79 -2.74
N THR A 281 10.22 -1.59 -2.08
CA THR A 281 11.43 -2.17 -2.70
C THR A 281 11.07 -3.00 -3.93
N ALA A 282 10.02 -3.82 -3.82
CA ALA A 282 9.56 -4.62 -4.95
C ALA A 282 9.04 -3.77 -6.12
N LEU A 283 8.30 -2.69 -5.82
CA LEU A 283 7.81 -1.74 -6.82
C LEU A 283 8.97 -1.02 -7.52
N TYR A 284 9.95 -0.54 -6.75
CA TYR A 284 11.15 0.09 -7.28
C TYR A 284 11.94 -0.87 -8.19
N GLN A 285 12.08 -2.14 -7.77
CA GLN A 285 12.68 -3.19 -8.61
C GLN A 285 11.87 -3.41 -9.90
N ALA A 286 10.53 -3.42 -9.84
CA ALA A 286 9.68 -3.53 -11.03
C ALA A 286 9.95 -2.39 -12.03
N LYS A 287 10.04 -1.15 -11.54
CA LYS A 287 10.36 0.03 -12.36
C LYS A 287 11.76 -0.08 -12.99
N ASN A 288 12.77 -0.39 -12.18
CA ASN A 288 14.16 -0.50 -12.67
C ASN A 288 14.42 -1.69 -13.60
N MET A 289 13.57 -2.73 -13.54
CA MET A 289 13.65 -3.87 -14.45
C MET A 289 12.95 -3.63 -15.79
N GLY A 290 12.51 -2.40 -16.08
CA GLY A 290 11.92 -2.01 -17.37
C GLY A 290 10.42 -1.74 -17.33
N GLU A 291 9.87 -1.45 -16.14
CA GLU A 291 8.45 -1.07 -15.92
C GLU A 291 7.43 -2.12 -16.40
N ASP A 292 6.12 -1.86 -16.27
CA ASP A 292 5.05 -2.71 -16.82
C ASP A 292 5.14 -4.19 -16.38
N LYS A 293 5.29 -4.40 -15.07
CA LYS A 293 5.40 -5.75 -14.49
C LYS A 293 4.99 -5.81 -13.04
N VAL A 294 4.81 -7.05 -12.61
CA VAL A 294 4.62 -7.40 -11.20
C VAL A 294 5.91 -7.98 -10.65
N ASN A 295 6.32 -7.48 -9.50
CA ASN A 295 7.42 -8.03 -8.74
C ASN A 295 6.96 -8.31 -7.30
N LEU A 296 7.10 -9.56 -6.88
CA LEU A 296 6.94 -9.95 -5.49
C LEU A 296 8.25 -9.68 -4.76
N TYR A 297 8.18 -9.05 -3.59
CA TYR A 297 9.35 -8.91 -2.74
C TYR A 297 9.91 -10.29 -2.42
N GLN A 298 11.08 -10.58 -2.95
CA GLN A 298 11.82 -11.77 -2.60
C GLN A 298 12.74 -11.40 -1.46
N ASP A 299 12.41 -11.89 -0.27
CA ASP A 299 13.37 -11.85 0.83
C ASP A 299 14.63 -12.58 0.35
N ILE A 300 15.79 -11.91 0.34
CA ILE A 300 17.09 -12.53 0.07
C ILE A 300 17.23 -13.83 0.86
N MET A 301 16.69 -13.89 2.08
CA MET A 301 16.71 -15.10 2.89
C MET A 301 15.97 -16.26 2.23
N MET A 302 14.89 -16.03 1.47
CA MET A 302 14.25 -17.08 0.66
C MET A 302 15.06 -17.48 -0.57
N LEU A 303 15.74 -16.53 -1.25
CA LEU A 303 16.65 -16.85 -2.35
C LEU A 303 17.84 -17.70 -1.86
N ILE A 304 18.42 -17.33 -0.71
CA ILE A 304 19.45 -18.09 -0.01
C ILE A 304 18.90 -19.48 0.38
N HIS A 305 17.72 -19.60 1.01
CA HIS A 305 17.15 -20.91 1.37
C HIS A 305 16.79 -21.80 0.16
N LYS A 306 16.31 -21.22 -0.95
CA LYS A 306 15.88 -21.97 -2.14
C LYS A 306 17.07 -22.52 -2.93
N ASN A 307 18.19 -21.79 -2.94
CA ASN A 307 19.42 -22.18 -3.63
C ASN A 307 20.39 -22.98 -2.74
N ILE A 308 20.33 -22.83 -1.42
CA ILE A 308 21.09 -23.63 -0.47
C ILE A 308 20.30 -24.88 -0.11
N LYS A 309 20.34 -25.89 -0.99
CA LYS A 309 19.81 -27.23 -0.69
C LYS A 309 20.66 -28.03 0.31
N SER A 310 21.73 -27.48 0.89
CA SER A 310 22.72 -28.32 1.60
C SER A 310 23.35 -27.77 2.89
N ASP A 311 23.16 -26.51 3.31
CA ASP A 311 23.87 -26.05 4.53
C ASP A 311 23.15 -24.97 5.34
N GLN A 312 22.31 -25.39 6.29
CA GLN A 312 21.58 -24.49 7.20
C GLN A 312 22.52 -23.59 8.03
N GLN A 313 23.77 -24.01 8.27
CA GLN A 313 24.76 -23.21 9.01
C GLN A 313 25.23 -22.03 8.17
N MET A 314 25.48 -22.24 6.87
CA MET A 314 25.88 -21.18 5.94
C MET A 314 24.78 -20.12 5.82
N VAL A 315 23.52 -20.54 5.65
CA VAL A 315 22.37 -19.61 5.61
C VAL A 315 22.31 -18.72 6.85
N GLY A 316 22.45 -19.33 8.04
CA GLY A 316 22.45 -18.60 9.31
C GLY A 316 23.58 -17.59 9.43
N MET A 317 24.77 -17.92 8.91
CA MET A 317 25.93 -17.03 8.95
C MET A 317 25.80 -15.86 7.97
N PHE A 318 25.36 -16.10 6.74
CA PHE A 318 25.02 -15.04 5.77
C PHE A 318 23.97 -14.09 6.35
N LYS A 319 22.93 -14.62 7.01
CA LYS A 319 21.90 -13.82 7.69
C LYS A 319 22.49 -12.95 8.81
N GLY A 320 23.39 -13.50 9.62
CA GLY A 320 24.10 -12.77 10.66
C GLY A 320 24.94 -11.61 10.09
N LEU A 321 25.68 -11.87 9.01
CA LEU A 321 26.53 -10.85 8.37
C LEU A 321 25.69 -9.74 7.72
N LEU A 322 24.67 -10.09 6.95
CA LEU A 322 23.79 -9.12 6.31
C LEU A 322 23.03 -8.25 7.32
N SER A 323 22.54 -8.83 8.40
CA SER A 323 21.89 -8.05 9.48
C SER A 323 22.87 -7.08 10.16
N THR A 324 24.15 -7.45 10.28
CA THR A 324 25.19 -6.60 10.87
C THR A 324 25.52 -5.39 10.01
N ILE A 325 25.59 -5.56 8.68
CA ILE A 325 25.76 -4.43 7.74
C ILE A 325 24.60 -3.44 7.90
N ASN A 326 23.36 -3.94 7.84
CA ASN A 326 22.15 -3.11 7.87
C ASN A 326 22.04 -2.24 9.15
N VAL A 327 22.61 -2.70 10.27
CA VAL A 327 22.63 -1.93 11.52
C VAL A 327 23.64 -0.76 11.47
N LYS A 328 24.76 -0.91 10.75
CA LYS A 328 25.79 0.15 10.66
C LYS A 328 25.57 1.11 9.50
N ASP A 329 24.93 0.66 8.43
CA ASP A 329 24.68 1.43 7.22
C ASP A 329 23.21 1.31 6.80
N LYS A 330 22.48 2.43 6.92
CA LYS A 330 21.04 2.49 6.56
C LYS A 330 20.79 2.37 5.06
N TYR A 331 21.83 2.50 4.22
CA TYR A 331 21.71 2.60 2.76
C TYR A 331 22.01 1.28 2.02
N THR A 332 22.62 0.29 2.66
CA THR A 332 23.29 -0.81 1.94
C THR A 332 22.45 -2.04 1.66
N PHE A 333 21.41 -2.35 2.43
CA PHE A 333 20.70 -3.63 2.22
C PHE A 333 20.04 -3.70 0.83
N GLY A 334 19.28 -2.67 0.45
CA GLY A 334 18.67 -2.61 -0.89
C GLY A 334 19.69 -2.44 -2.02
N HIS A 335 20.86 -1.87 -1.75
CA HIS A 335 21.95 -1.76 -2.72
C HIS A 335 22.58 -3.13 -3.00
N CYS A 336 22.99 -3.86 -1.95
CA CYS A 336 23.53 -5.20 -2.07
C CYS A 336 22.54 -6.16 -2.79
N GLU A 337 21.23 -6.03 -2.54
CA GLU A 337 20.18 -6.77 -3.26
C GLU A 337 20.20 -6.52 -4.76
N ARG A 338 20.25 -5.24 -5.16
CA ARG A 338 20.21 -4.85 -6.58
C ARG A 338 21.49 -5.26 -7.29
N VAL A 339 22.65 -5.00 -6.68
CA VAL A 339 23.96 -5.43 -7.19
C VAL A 339 23.99 -6.94 -7.39
N SER A 340 23.55 -7.72 -6.40
CA SER A 340 23.46 -9.18 -6.49
C SER A 340 22.52 -9.62 -7.63
N SER A 341 21.34 -9.01 -7.74
CA SER A 341 20.36 -9.32 -8.79
C SER A 341 20.89 -9.01 -10.19
N TYR A 342 21.56 -7.88 -10.37
CA TYR A 342 22.19 -7.51 -11.63
C TYR A 342 23.36 -8.44 -11.98
N ALA A 343 24.18 -8.83 -10.99
CA ALA A 343 25.28 -9.76 -11.20
C ALA A 343 24.78 -11.13 -11.67
N VAL A 344 23.75 -11.67 -11.01
CA VAL A 344 23.09 -12.93 -11.41
C VAL A 344 22.55 -12.83 -12.82
N MET A 345 21.84 -11.73 -13.15
CA MET A 345 21.31 -11.52 -14.50
C MET A 345 22.41 -11.57 -15.57
N VAL A 346 23.54 -10.90 -15.33
CA VAL A 346 24.68 -10.92 -16.26
C VAL A 346 25.24 -12.34 -16.38
N GLY A 347 25.45 -13.04 -15.26
CA GLY A 347 25.95 -14.41 -15.28
C GLY A 347 25.04 -15.37 -16.04
N GLU A 348 23.72 -15.23 -15.90
CA GLU A 348 22.74 -16.06 -16.62
C GLU A 348 22.81 -15.83 -18.13
N GLU A 349 22.90 -14.57 -18.56
CA GLU A 349 23.06 -14.20 -19.98
C GLU A 349 24.41 -14.66 -20.56
N MET A 350 25.44 -14.75 -19.72
CA MET A 350 26.73 -15.34 -20.08
C MET A 350 26.71 -16.88 -20.13
N GLY A 351 25.63 -17.52 -19.71
CA GLY A 351 25.51 -18.99 -19.66
C GLY A 351 26.39 -19.64 -18.58
N MET A 352 26.71 -18.92 -17.50
CA MET A 352 27.48 -19.45 -16.38
C MET A 352 26.73 -20.59 -15.67
N ASP A 353 27.46 -21.51 -15.04
CA ASP A 353 26.83 -22.62 -14.37
C ASP A 353 26.13 -22.19 -13.06
N GLN A 354 25.24 -23.04 -12.53
CA GLN A 354 24.47 -22.72 -11.33
C GLN A 354 25.34 -22.45 -10.10
N LYS A 355 26.56 -22.99 -10.03
CA LYS A 355 27.48 -22.81 -8.91
C LYS A 355 28.16 -21.43 -8.99
N GLU A 356 28.55 -21.02 -10.19
CA GLU A 356 29.07 -19.69 -10.47
C GLU A 356 28.01 -18.60 -10.25
N ILE A 357 26.76 -18.85 -10.68
CA ILE A 357 25.62 -17.97 -10.41
C ILE A 357 25.39 -17.81 -8.90
N GLN A 358 25.47 -18.90 -8.13
CA GLN A 358 25.37 -18.82 -6.67
C GLN A 358 26.53 -18.03 -6.05
N THR A 359 27.74 -18.18 -6.60
CA THR A 359 28.90 -17.42 -6.14
C THR A 359 28.72 -15.92 -6.42
N LEU A 360 28.19 -15.54 -7.59
CA LEU A 360 27.84 -14.15 -7.93
C LEU A 360 26.75 -13.59 -7.00
N LEU A 361 25.71 -14.38 -6.72
CA LEU A 361 24.64 -14.02 -5.78
C LEU A 361 25.25 -13.65 -4.42
N HIS A 362 26.07 -14.53 -3.87
CA HIS A 362 26.73 -14.34 -2.57
C HIS A 362 27.73 -13.17 -2.59
N ALA A 363 28.52 -13.05 -3.65
CA ALA A 363 29.51 -11.99 -3.78
C ALA A 363 28.84 -10.62 -3.88
N GLY A 364 27.77 -10.47 -4.67
CA GLY A 364 27.02 -9.23 -4.75
C GLY A 364 26.37 -8.82 -3.44
N LEU A 365 25.91 -9.78 -2.63
CA LEU A 365 25.32 -9.50 -1.33
C LEU A 365 26.35 -9.04 -0.28
N LEU A 366 27.58 -9.55 -0.37
CA LEU A 366 28.59 -9.40 0.68
C LEU A 366 29.81 -8.57 0.26
N HIS A 367 29.88 -8.06 -0.97
CA HIS A 367 31.05 -7.32 -1.48
C HIS A 367 31.49 -6.19 -0.54
N ASP A 368 30.50 -5.56 0.10
CA ASP A 368 30.65 -4.39 0.97
C ASP A 368 30.66 -4.69 2.48
N ILE A 369 30.67 -5.97 2.92
CA ILE A 369 30.65 -6.33 4.36
C ILE A 369 31.79 -5.68 5.15
N GLY A 370 32.95 -5.47 4.53
CA GLY A 370 34.12 -4.81 5.12
C GLY A 370 33.89 -3.35 5.52
N LYS A 371 32.83 -2.69 5.02
CA LYS A 371 32.46 -1.34 5.44
C LYS A 371 32.07 -1.27 6.92
N ILE A 372 31.79 -2.40 7.58
CA ILE A 372 31.54 -2.43 9.03
C ILE A 372 32.74 -1.97 9.86
N GLU A 373 33.96 -2.07 9.35
CA GLU A 373 35.18 -1.62 10.04
C GLU A 373 35.38 -0.10 9.95
N LEU A 374 34.61 0.59 9.10
CA LEU A 374 34.73 2.02 8.89
C LEU A 374 34.05 2.83 10.03
N PRO A 375 34.67 3.94 10.50
CA PRO A 375 34.02 4.85 11.43
C PRO A 375 32.73 5.43 10.84
N LYS A 376 31.68 5.55 11.67
CA LYS A 376 30.39 6.15 11.25
C LYS A 376 30.54 7.57 10.69
N SER A 377 31.53 8.33 11.17
CA SER A 377 31.83 9.68 10.70
C SER A 377 32.36 9.72 9.27
N VAL A 378 33.01 8.65 8.81
CA VAL A 378 33.51 8.49 7.44
C VAL A 378 32.40 7.91 6.56
N LEU A 379 31.72 6.87 7.04
CA LEU A 379 30.67 6.16 6.31
C LEU A 379 29.46 7.06 5.96
N ASN A 380 29.04 7.93 6.89
CA ASN A 380 27.89 8.83 6.71
C ASN A 380 28.31 10.28 6.40
N LYS A 381 29.58 10.52 6.08
CA LYS A 381 30.11 11.88 5.92
C LYS A 381 29.36 12.61 4.82
N THR A 382 28.98 13.88 5.07
CA THR A 382 28.17 14.69 4.15
C THR A 382 28.90 15.36 2.96
N ALA A 383 30.22 15.18 2.88
CA ALA A 383 31.10 15.94 2.01
C ALA A 383 32.12 15.01 1.35
N CYS A 384 32.88 15.51 0.38
CA CYS A 384 33.99 14.76 -0.22
C CYS A 384 34.94 14.21 0.86
N LEU A 385 35.33 12.95 0.70
CA LEU A 385 36.33 12.31 1.54
C LEU A 385 37.69 12.95 1.27
N SER A 386 38.46 13.16 2.34
CA SER A 386 39.88 13.49 2.25
C SER A 386 40.68 12.31 1.68
N GLU A 387 41.91 12.55 1.22
CA GLU A 387 42.77 11.48 0.69
C GLU A 387 42.99 10.36 1.72
N ASP A 388 43.17 10.71 3.00
CA ASP A 388 43.36 9.74 4.07
C ASP A 388 42.08 8.92 4.33
N GLU A 389 40.91 9.56 4.31
CA GLU A 389 39.62 8.87 4.43
C GLU A 389 39.37 7.95 3.23
N MET A 390 39.72 8.39 2.01
CA MET A 390 39.59 7.58 0.80
C MET A 390 40.47 6.34 0.87
N ARG A 391 41.72 6.46 1.34
CA ARG A 391 42.61 5.31 1.58
C ARG A 391 42.03 4.33 2.58
N PHE A 392 41.32 4.83 3.59
CA PHE A 392 40.67 3.99 4.58
C PHE A 392 39.45 3.26 3.99
N VAL A 393 38.65 3.95 3.18
CA VAL A 393 37.50 3.35 2.48
C VAL A 393 37.95 2.31 1.46
N SER A 394 39.05 2.54 0.71
CA SER A 394 39.55 1.58 -0.29
C SER A 394 40.07 0.27 0.30
N GLN A 395 40.20 0.16 1.63
CA GLN A 395 40.55 -1.09 2.30
C GLN A 395 39.36 -2.02 2.55
N HIS A 396 38.12 -1.55 2.36
CA HIS A 396 36.96 -2.40 2.64
C HIS A 396 36.91 -3.71 1.84
N PRO A 397 37.42 -3.84 0.58
CA PRO A 397 37.43 -5.15 -0.09
C PRO A 397 38.33 -6.16 0.64
N ILE A 398 39.46 -5.69 1.19
CA ILE A 398 40.38 -6.51 1.99
C ILE A 398 39.70 -6.92 3.30
N HIS A 399 39.03 -5.99 3.97
CA HIS A 399 38.26 -6.30 5.17
C HIS A 399 37.12 -7.27 4.88
N SER A 400 36.43 -7.11 3.73
CA SER A 400 35.40 -8.04 3.28
C SER A 400 35.99 -9.44 3.12
N ALA A 401 37.14 -9.58 2.43
CA ALA A 401 37.82 -10.85 2.28
C ALA A 401 38.16 -11.52 3.63
N HIS A 402 38.68 -10.77 4.60
CA HIS A 402 38.98 -11.29 5.94
C HIS A 402 37.72 -11.75 6.70
N ILE A 403 36.63 -10.98 6.63
CA ILE A 403 35.36 -11.34 7.27
C ILE A 403 34.76 -12.62 6.64
N LEU A 404 34.98 -12.80 5.33
CA LEU A 404 34.47 -13.94 4.57
C LEU A 404 35.42 -15.15 4.57
N GLU A 405 36.62 -15.06 5.14
CA GLU A 405 37.57 -16.17 5.22
C GLU A 405 36.96 -17.45 5.85
N PRO A 406 36.11 -17.40 6.89
CA PRO A 406 35.46 -18.60 7.41
C PRO A 406 34.45 -19.25 6.45
N LEU A 407 34.03 -18.53 5.40
CA LEU A 407 33.16 -19.01 4.31
C LEU A 407 33.95 -19.55 3.11
N SER A 408 35.28 -19.58 3.20
CA SER A 408 36.23 -19.96 2.12
C SER A 408 36.09 -21.39 1.60
N SER A 409 35.23 -22.22 2.19
CA SER A 409 34.76 -23.48 1.57
C SER A 409 33.95 -23.25 0.28
N THR A 410 33.67 -22.00 -0.09
CA THR A 410 32.83 -21.59 -1.22
C THR A 410 33.65 -20.89 -2.31
N ASP A 411 34.11 -21.65 -3.31
CA ASP A 411 34.53 -21.19 -4.66
C ASP A 411 35.28 -19.83 -4.73
N ASN A 412 35.20 -19.14 -5.87
CA ASN A 412 35.86 -17.86 -6.13
C ASN A 412 35.17 -16.68 -5.39
N LEU A 413 34.42 -16.90 -4.31
CA LEU A 413 33.65 -15.86 -3.61
C LEU A 413 34.55 -14.74 -3.09
N ILE A 414 35.62 -15.11 -2.37
CA ILE A 414 36.56 -14.15 -1.79
C ILE A 414 37.24 -13.34 -2.88
N ASP A 415 37.60 -14.00 -3.98
CA ASP A 415 38.21 -13.38 -5.15
C ASP A 415 37.28 -12.36 -5.83
N TYR A 416 35.99 -12.70 -6.02
CA TYR A 416 35.01 -11.77 -6.58
C TYR A 416 34.83 -10.54 -5.69
N VAL A 417 34.82 -10.75 -4.38
CA VAL A 417 34.63 -9.68 -3.38
C VAL A 417 35.87 -8.83 -3.18
N ILE A 418 37.08 -9.39 -3.17
CA ILE A 418 38.28 -8.57 -2.93
C ILE A 418 38.62 -7.70 -4.15
N HIS A 419 38.30 -8.15 -5.36
CA HIS A 419 38.66 -7.47 -6.61
C HIS A 419 37.52 -6.72 -7.29
N HIS A 420 36.34 -6.57 -6.67
CA HIS A 420 35.20 -5.86 -7.30
C HIS A 420 35.45 -4.37 -7.60
N HIS A 421 36.54 -3.79 -7.07
CA HIS A 421 37.01 -2.43 -7.39
C HIS A 421 38.26 -2.40 -8.27
N GLU A 422 38.69 -3.55 -8.78
CA GLU A 422 39.68 -3.60 -9.84
C GLU A 422 39.11 -3.00 -11.13
N ARG A 423 39.98 -2.36 -11.90
CA ARG A 423 39.62 -1.70 -13.15
C ARG A 423 40.27 -2.44 -14.30
N PHE A 424 39.54 -2.57 -15.41
CA PHE A 424 40.05 -3.28 -16.58
C PHE A 424 41.38 -2.69 -17.13
N ASP A 425 41.64 -1.39 -16.89
CA ASP A 425 42.86 -0.66 -17.23
C ASP A 425 44.03 -0.83 -16.23
N GLY A 426 43.85 -1.55 -15.12
CA GLY A 426 44.87 -1.78 -14.09
C GLY A 426 45.06 -0.62 -13.11
N LYS A 427 44.15 0.37 -13.09
CA LYS A 427 44.21 1.50 -12.14
C LYS A 427 43.31 1.31 -10.91
N GLY A 428 42.79 0.09 -10.73
CA GLY A 428 41.91 -0.27 -9.62
C GLY A 428 42.69 -0.59 -8.35
N TYR A 429 41.99 -1.18 -7.39
CA TYR A 429 42.54 -1.63 -6.11
C TYR A 429 41.84 -2.93 -5.68
N PRO A 430 42.46 -3.75 -4.81
CA PRO A 430 43.70 -3.51 -4.05
C PRO A 430 45.02 -3.87 -4.76
N ASP A 431 45.00 -4.76 -5.74
CA ASP A 431 46.19 -5.40 -6.32
C ASP A 431 46.62 -4.78 -7.66
N GLY A 432 45.75 -3.99 -8.31
CA GLY A 432 46.03 -3.32 -9.57
C GLY A 432 46.03 -4.28 -10.77
N LEU A 433 45.23 -5.34 -10.68
CA LEU A 433 45.07 -6.35 -11.73
C LEU A 433 44.54 -5.73 -13.03
N ARG A 434 44.94 -6.27 -14.18
CA ARG A 434 44.57 -5.71 -15.48
C ARG A 434 43.90 -6.71 -16.41
N GLY A 435 42.84 -6.27 -17.08
CA GLY A 435 42.15 -7.06 -18.10
C GLY A 435 41.60 -8.37 -17.54
N GLU A 436 41.97 -9.48 -18.16
CA GLU A 436 41.52 -10.83 -17.80
C GLU A 436 42.24 -11.43 -16.58
N GLU A 437 43.24 -10.73 -16.01
CA GLU A 437 43.81 -11.09 -14.70
C GLU A 437 42.76 -10.93 -13.58
N ILE A 438 41.77 -10.06 -13.79
CA ILE A 438 40.61 -9.89 -12.91
C ILE A 438 39.63 -11.02 -13.22
N SER A 439 39.20 -11.76 -12.20
CA SER A 439 38.22 -12.82 -12.39
C SER A 439 36.92 -12.30 -12.99
N ILE A 440 36.23 -13.16 -13.72
CA ILE A 440 35.01 -12.74 -14.41
C ILE A 440 33.95 -12.23 -13.44
N GLY A 441 33.81 -12.84 -12.25
CA GLY A 441 32.85 -12.39 -11.26
C GLY A 441 33.19 -11.02 -10.66
N ALA A 442 34.45 -10.72 -10.40
CA ALA A 442 34.87 -9.38 -9.97
C ALA A 442 34.61 -8.33 -11.07
N ARG A 443 34.87 -8.66 -12.34
CA ARG A 443 34.56 -7.78 -13.47
C ARG A 443 33.06 -7.52 -13.61
N ILE A 444 32.21 -8.54 -13.40
CA ILE A 444 30.75 -8.41 -13.37
C ILE A 444 30.34 -7.45 -12.24
N LEU A 445 30.80 -7.69 -11.01
CA LEU A 445 30.46 -6.86 -9.84
C LEU A 445 30.87 -5.40 -10.03
N CYS A 446 32.06 -5.15 -10.58
CA CYS A 446 32.54 -3.79 -10.86
C CYS A 446 31.56 -3.01 -11.76
N VAL A 447 31.03 -3.65 -12.81
CA VAL A 447 30.05 -3.04 -13.72
C VAL A 447 28.72 -2.77 -13.01
N VAL A 448 28.17 -3.77 -12.32
CA VAL A 448 26.83 -3.66 -11.74
C VAL A 448 26.76 -2.80 -10.48
N ASP A 449 27.83 -2.78 -9.67
CA ASP A 449 27.98 -1.88 -8.52
C ASP A 449 28.06 -0.42 -8.98
N CYS A 450 28.90 -0.14 -9.98
CA CYS A 450 28.99 1.20 -10.55
C CYS A 450 27.67 1.66 -11.17
N PHE A 451 26.95 0.75 -11.86
CA PHE A 451 25.62 1.06 -12.38
C PHE A 451 24.64 1.43 -11.27
N ASP A 452 24.51 0.58 -10.24
CA ASP A 452 23.59 0.85 -9.13
C ASP A 452 23.94 2.16 -8.40
N ALA A 453 25.24 2.44 -8.26
CA ALA A 453 25.75 3.69 -7.71
C ALA A 453 25.39 4.94 -8.51
N MET A 454 25.19 4.82 -9.83
CA MET A 454 24.80 5.93 -10.71
C MET A 454 23.29 6.20 -10.67
N VAL A 455 22.47 5.16 -10.61
CA VAL A 455 20.99 5.29 -10.68
C VAL A 455 20.33 5.46 -9.31
N SER A 456 20.99 5.06 -8.22
CA SER A 456 20.43 5.17 -6.87
C SER A 456 20.58 6.59 -6.30
N GLU A 457 19.55 7.08 -5.60
CA GLU A 457 19.62 8.36 -4.87
C GLU A 457 20.62 8.28 -3.72
N ARG A 458 21.63 9.18 -3.72
CA ARG A 458 22.60 9.33 -2.63
C ARG A 458 22.48 10.75 -2.04
N PRO A 459 22.78 10.99 -0.75
CA PRO A 459 22.51 12.29 -0.11
C PRO A 459 23.24 13.52 -0.70
N TYR A 460 24.09 13.36 -1.72
CA TYR A 460 24.97 14.39 -2.32
C TYR A 460 24.99 14.41 -3.83
N ARG A 461 24.30 13.46 -4.47
CA ARG A 461 24.33 13.31 -5.91
C ARG A 461 22.92 12.97 -6.37
N ARG A 462 22.41 13.78 -7.29
CA ARG A 462 21.18 13.47 -8.01
C ARG A 462 21.43 12.19 -8.82
N SER A 463 20.51 11.23 -8.72
CA SER A 463 20.54 10.00 -9.51
C SER A 463 20.55 10.32 -11.01
N MET A 464 21.28 9.52 -11.78
CA MET A 464 21.22 9.53 -13.24
C MET A 464 20.00 8.76 -13.72
N THR A 465 19.51 9.07 -14.92
CA THR A 465 18.57 8.17 -15.60
C THR A 465 19.28 6.89 -16.04
N ILE A 466 18.51 5.83 -16.34
CA ILE A 466 19.07 4.57 -16.82
C ILE A 466 19.83 4.78 -18.13
N GLU A 467 19.32 5.63 -19.04
CA GLU A 467 19.95 5.96 -20.31
C GLU A 467 21.30 6.67 -20.09
N GLU A 468 21.35 7.63 -19.17
CA GLU A 468 22.57 8.34 -18.80
C GLU A 468 23.61 7.38 -18.20
N ALA A 469 23.19 6.50 -17.29
CA ALA A 469 24.07 5.49 -16.70
C ALA A 469 24.61 4.50 -17.76
N VAL A 470 23.77 4.06 -18.70
CA VAL A 470 24.19 3.20 -19.83
C VAL A 470 25.19 3.90 -20.75
N LEU A 471 24.97 5.19 -21.05
CA LEU A 471 25.94 5.97 -21.82
C LEU A 471 27.27 6.10 -21.11
N GLU A 472 27.26 6.29 -19.78
CA GLU A 472 28.48 6.36 -18.98
C GLU A 472 29.22 5.01 -18.92
N LEU A 473 28.50 3.90 -18.76
CA LEU A 473 29.10 2.55 -18.86
C LEU A 473 29.80 2.34 -20.21
N LYS A 474 29.13 2.71 -21.32
CA LYS A 474 29.71 2.62 -22.67
C LYS A 474 30.92 3.53 -22.83
N ARG A 475 30.89 4.74 -22.26
CA ARG A 475 32.02 5.68 -22.30
C ARG A 475 33.25 5.15 -21.57
N CYS A 476 33.04 4.43 -20.46
CA CYS A 476 34.09 3.87 -19.62
C CYS A 476 34.50 2.44 -20.02
N SER A 477 33.84 1.83 -21.01
CA SER A 477 34.15 0.52 -21.58
C SER A 477 35.60 0.44 -22.07
N GLY A 478 36.32 -0.62 -21.69
CA GLY A 478 37.73 -0.84 -22.03
C GLY A 478 38.73 -0.06 -21.17
N SER A 479 38.24 0.79 -20.26
CA SER A 479 39.05 1.46 -19.24
C SER A 479 38.68 0.99 -17.84
N GLN A 480 37.60 1.50 -17.27
CA GLN A 480 37.12 1.04 -15.97
C GLN A 480 36.51 -0.36 -16.07
N PHE A 481 35.75 -0.61 -17.13
CA PHE A 481 34.91 -1.78 -17.28
C PHE A 481 35.38 -2.69 -18.40
N ASP A 482 35.12 -3.98 -18.23
CA ASP A 482 35.27 -4.95 -19.31
C ASP A 482 34.26 -4.66 -20.44
N PRO A 483 34.73 -4.48 -21.69
CA PRO A 483 33.85 -4.22 -22.83
C PRO A 483 32.78 -5.28 -23.09
N GLU A 484 33.11 -6.56 -22.88
CA GLU A 484 32.20 -7.67 -23.14
C GLU A 484 31.05 -7.65 -22.12
N ILE A 485 31.38 -7.48 -20.84
CA ILE A 485 30.39 -7.42 -19.76
C ILE A 485 29.50 -6.18 -19.90
N VAL A 486 30.06 -5.02 -20.26
CA VAL A 486 29.24 -3.83 -20.54
C VAL A 486 28.25 -4.11 -21.66
N GLN A 487 28.68 -4.76 -22.74
CA GLN A 487 27.80 -5.10 -23.85
C GLN A 487 26.70 -6.07 -23.42
N ILE A 488 27.04 -7.12 -22.66
CA ILE A 488 26.08 -8.11 -22.15
C ILE A 488 25.10 -7.46 -21.18
N PHE A 489 25.58 -6.67 -20.22
CA PHE A 489 24.72 -5.97 -19.27
C PHE A 489 23.76 -5.00 -19.97
N VAL A 490 24.25 -4.19 -20.90
CA VAL A 490 23.41 -3.27 -21.68
C VAL A 490 22.40 -4.04 -22.53
N ASN A 491 22.80 -5.16 -23.14
CA ASN A 491 21.90 -6.02 -23.90
C ASN A 491 20.88 -6.70 -23.01
N ALA A 492 21.24 -7.18 -21.82
CA ALA A 492 20.32 -7.80 -20.88
C ALA A 492 19.26 -6.80 -20.40
N MET A 493 19.69 -5.58 -20.09
CA MET A 493 18.79 -4.46 -19.77
C MET A 493 17.89 -4.11 -20.97
N SER A 494 18.46 -4.08 -22.19
CA SER A 494 17.71 -3.75 -23.41
C SER A 494 16.78 -4.86 -23.86
N ASN A 495 17.14 -6.14 -23.73
CA ASN A 495 16.35 -7.32 -24.12
C ASN A 495 15.16 -7.50 -23.18
N LYS A 496 15.33 -7.23 -21.89
CA LYS A 496 14.20 -7.11 -20.97
C LYS A 496 13.30 -5.90 -21.28
N MET A 497 13.83 -4.86 -21.95
CA MET A 497 13.04 -3.76 -22.52
C MET A 497 12.48 -4.05 -23.94
N SER A 498 13.09 -4.93 -24.73
CA SER A 498 12.81 -5.16 -26.17
C SER A 498 12.08 -6.47 -26.48
N ILE A 499 11.89 -7.36 -25.49
CA ILE A 499 10.78 -8.35 -25.53
C ILE A 499 9.41 -7.64 -25.69
N LYS A 500 9.37 -6.32 -25.48
CA LYS A 500 8.25 -5.41 -25.78
C LYS A 500 8.13 -4.98 -27.26
N TYR A 501 9.10 -5.28 -28.13
CA TYR A 501 9.22 -4.66 -29.47
C TYR A 501 9.38 -5.63 -30.66
N ASP A 502 9.26 -6.94 -30.50
CA ASP A 502 9.35 -7.86 -31.65
C ASP A 502 7.97 -8.35 -32.14
N TYR A 503 7.24 -7.46 -32.83
CA TYR A 503 6.34 -7.85 -33.90
C TYR A 503 6.77 -7.17 -35.20
N LYS A 504 7.57 -7.91 -35.96
CA LYS A 504 7.97 -7.77 -37.36
C LYS A 504 7.32 -6.62 -38.12
N ILE A 505 8.15 -5.65 -38.50
CA ILE A 505 7.93 -4.78 -39.66
C ILE A 505 7.96 -5.69 -40.90
N GLY A 506 6.78 -6.00 -41.44
CA GLY A 506 6.61 -6.49 -42.80
C GLY A 506 6.17 -5.32 -43.68
N VAL A 507 6.95 -5.08 -44.74
CA VAL A 507 6.73 -4.10 -45.81
C VAL A 507 5.29 -4.09 -46.33
#